data_AF-A0A3R9TSJ2-F1
#
_entry.id   AF-A0A3R9TSJ2-F1
#
_cell.length_a   1.000
_cell.length_b   1.000
_cell.length_c   1.000
_cell.angle_alpha   90.00
_cell.angle_beta   90.00
_cell.angle_gamma   90.00
#
_symmetry.space_group_name_H-M   'P 1'
#
loop_
_entity.id
_entity.type
_entity.pdbx_description
1 polymer ?
#
loop_
_entity_poly.entity_id
_entity_poly.type
_entity_poly.pdbx_seq_one_letter_code
_entity_poly.pdbx_strand_id
1 'polypeptide(L)' 'MARLKARYNDELKAKLQEELSIKNVMEIPRITKITLNMGVGAA' A
#
# COMPACT_ATOMS: atom_id res chain seq x y z
N MET A 1 9.97 -5.94 12.30
CA MET A 1 8.86 -5.48 11.43
C MET A 1 9.11 -5.97 10.01
N ALA A 2 8.06 -6.25 9.21
CA ALA A 2 8.23 -6.59 7.79
C ALA A 2 8.82 -5.41 7.01
N ARG A 3 9.87 -5.63 6.21
CA ARG A 3 10.61 -4.58 5.47
C ARG A 3 9.72 -3.63 4.68
N LEU A 4 8.71 -4.17 3.98
CA LEU A 4 7.78 -3.37 3.18
C LEU A 4 6.85 -2.49 4.03
N LYS A 5 6.45 -2.97 5.21
CA LYS A 5 5.60 -2.21 6.14
C LYS A 5 6.37 -1.04 6.76
N ALA A 6 7.64 -1.23 7.11
CA ALA A 6 8.51 -0.16 7.60
C ALA A 6 8.68 0.92 6.53
N ARG A 7 9.09 0.54 5.31
CA ARG A 7 9.22 1.47 4.18
C ARG A 7 7.94 2.25 3.89
N TYR A 8 6.78 1.61 3.98
CA TYR A 8 5.50 2.29 3.79
C TYR A 8 5.25 3.37 4.85
N ASN A 9 5.47 3.05 6.12
CA ASN A 9 5.23 3.97 7.22
C ASN A 9 6.23 5.13 7.27
N ASP A 10 7.50 4.85 6.95
CA ASP A 10 8.61 5.79 7.17
C ASP A 10 8.82 6.72 5.96
N GLU A 11 8.68 6.20 4.73
CA GLU A 11 8.93 6.99 3.50
C GLU A 11 7.66 7.28 2.70
N LEU A 12 6.86 6.26 2.40
CA LEU A 12 5.79 6.40 1.40
C LEU A 12 4.59 7.16 1.95
N LYS A 13 4.27 7.02 3.23
CA LYS A 13 3.12 7.68 3.86
C LYS A 13 3.22 9.19 3.78
N ALA A 14 4.40 9.76 4.07
CA ALA A 14 4.63 11.20 4.01
C ALA A 14 4.59 11.71 2.56
N LYS A 15 5.26 11.01 1.64
CA LYS A 15 5.24 11.35 0.21
C LYS A 15 3.83 11.34 -0.37
N LEU A 16 3.03 10.31 -0.08
CA LEU A 16 1.65 10.21 -0.53
C LEU A 16 0.76 11.32 0.06
N GLN A 17 1.02 11.72 1.30
CA GLN A 17 0.28 12.81 1.93
C GLN A 17 0.52 14.16 1.21
N GLU A 18 1.76 14.44 0.83
CA GLU A 18 2.15 15.64 0.09
C GLU A 18 1.65 15.61 -1.37
N GLU A 19 1.93 14.52 -2.10
CA GLU A 19 1.57 14.40 -3.53
C GLU A 19 0.05 14.46 -3.76
N LEU A 20 -0.73 13.87 -2.86
CA LEU A 20 -2.20 13.85 -2.96
C LEU A 20 -2.84 14.99 -2.15
N SER A 21 -2.04 15.87 -1.52
CA SER A 21 -2.50 17.01 -0.70
C SER A 21 -3.59 16.63 0.31
N ILE A 22 -3.40 15.50 0.98
CA ILE A 22 -4.40 14.90 1.86
C ILE A 22 -4.31 15.54 3.25
N LYS A 23 -5.41 16.14 3.70
CA LYS A 23 -5.47 16.80 5.02
C LYS A 23 -5.58 15.81 6.18
N ASN A 24 -6.13 14.62 5.93
CA ASN A 24 -6.39 13.63 6.96
C ASN A 24 -5.43 12.44 6.86
N VAL A 25 -4.78 12.11 7.97
CA VAL A 25 -3.80 10.99 8.05
C VAL A 25 -4.48 9.64 7.79
N MET A 26 -5.78 9.54 8.04
CA MET A 26 -6.56 8.31 7.84
C MET A 26 -6.99 8.10 6.38
N GLU A 27 -6.94 9.14 5.54
CA GLU A 27 -7.26 9.05 4.11
C GLU A 27 -6.08 8.52 3.28
N ILE A 28 -4.91 8.32 3.89
CA ILE A 28 -3.73 7.84 3.16
C ILE A 28 -3.96 6.39 2.69
N PRO A 29 -3.82 6.10 1.38
CA PRO A 29 -4.14 4.80 0.80
C PRO A 29 -3.30 3.66 1.39
N ARG A 30 -3.95 2.52 1.66
CA ARG A 30 -3.32 1.32 2.24
C ARG A 30 -3.63 0.08 1.41
N ILE A 31 -2.66 -0.84 1.34
CA ILE A 31 -2.86 -2.16 0.73
C ILE A 31 -3.68 -3.02 1.71
N THR A 32 -4.89 -3.40 1.34
CA THR A 32 -5.80 -4.20 2.17
C THR A 32 -5.63 -5.69 1.93
N LYS A 33 -5.55 -6.12 0.68
CA LYS A 33 -5.26 -7.51 0.29
C LYS A 33 -4.58 -7.56 -1.07
N ILE A 34 -3.74 -8.57 -1.27
CA ILE A 34 -3.20 -8.94 -2.58
C ILE A 34 -3.77 -10.32 -2.89
N THR A 35 -4.67 -10.39 -3.87
CA THR A 35 -5.21 -11.67 -4.35
C THR A 35 -4.34 -12.19 -5.47
N LEU A 36 -3.62 -13.29 -5.23
CA LEU A 36 -2.91 -14.02 -6.28
C LEU A 36 -3.88 -15.04 -6.87
N ASN A 37 -4.32 -14.82 -8.10
CA ASN A 37 -5.07 -15.81 -8.85
C ASN A 37 -4.12 -16.52 -9.82
N MET A 38 -4.19 -17.84 -9.87
CA MET A 38 -3.48 -18.64 -10.86
C MET A 38 -4.52 -19.48 -11.59
N GLY A 39 -4.91 -19.02 -12.78
CA GLY A 39 -5.87 -19.73 -13.62
C GLY A 39 -5.19 -20.91 -14.31
N VAL A 40 -5.41 -22.13 -13.80
CA VAL A 40 -4.97 -23.35 -14.48
C VAL A 40 -6.16 -23.90 -15.26
N GLY A 41 -6.39 -23.33 -16.45
CA GLY A 41 -7.33 -23.87 -17.42
C GLY A 41 -6.63 -24.92 -18.28
N ALA A 42 -7.00 -26.19 -18.08
CA ALA A 42 -6.44 -27.39 -18.73
C ALA A 42 -4.94 -27.60 -18.50
N ALA A 43 -4.61 -28.31 -17.42
CA ALA A 43 -3.32 -29.02 -17.28
C ALA A 43 -3.49 -30.47 -17.73
#